data_AF-A0A7W8VAL8-F1
#
_entry.id   AF-A0A7W8VAL8-F1
#
_cell.length_a   1.000
_cell.length_b   1.000
_cell.length_c   1.000
_cell.angle_alpha   90.00
_cell.angle_beta   90.00
_cell.angle_gamma   90.00
#
_symmetry.space_group_name_H-M   'P 1'
#
loop_
_entity.id
_entity.type
_entity.pdbx_description
1 polymer ?
#
loop_
_entity_poly.entity_id
_entity_poly.type
_entity_poly.pdbx_seq_one_letter_code
_entity_poly.pdbx_strand_id
1 'polypeptide(L)'
;MDNDGARKMPADAPTAFVKPRWKPLVMPDSGIDRRYYELWALAELKNALRSGDIWVQGSRQFRDFDDYLLPAENFQAIMQGNVLPLPIIADCDRYLSERRQLLEQRLSTVNRLAADNGLPDAIITESGLKMTPLDAAVPEAAQALIDHTSVMLPRVKITELLMEVGAWTGFTRHFTHLKTGETAKDKTLLLTTVLADAINLGLTKMAQACPGTTYAKLSWLQAWHIRDESYSQALAELVNAQFAHPFAAHWGDGTTSSSDGQRFRAGSKAESTGHVNPKYGAEP
;
A
#
# COMPACT_ATOMS: atom_id res chain seq x y z
N MET A 1 15.76 10.35 25.27
CA MET A 1 16.46 11.57 24.82
C MET A 1 16.08 12.67 25.80
N ASP A 2 17.10 13.27 26.41
CA ASP A 2 17.06 14.15 27.59
C ASP A 2 16.92 13.42 28.95
N ASN A 3 18.03 12.88 29.44
CA ASN A 3 18.16 12.51 30.87
C ASN A 3 18.66 13.69 31.72
N ASP A 4 19.12 14.79 31.10
CA ASP A 4 19.88 15.87 31.78
C ASP A 4 19.24 17.28 31.72
N GLY A 5 18.12 17.46 31.01
CA GLY A 5 17.39 18.73 30.96
C GLY A 5 18.12 19.89 30.26
N ALA A 6 19.10 19.58 29.41
CA ALA A 6 19.97 20.58 28.79
C ALA A 6 19.23 21.36 27.69
N ARG A 7 18.90 22.64 27.93
CA ARG A 7 18.15 23.49 26.98
C ARG A 7 18.89 23.85 25.69
N LYS A 8 20.20 23.61 25.58
CA LYS A 8 21.02 23.97 24.41
C LYS A 8 21.69 22.73 23.80
N MET A 9 21.74 22.67 22.48
CA MET A 9 22.51 21.65 21.76
C MET A 9 24.01 21.85 22.00
N PRO A 10 24.79 20.76 22.10
CA PRO A 10 26.25 20.84 22.10
C PRO A 10 26.78 21.54 20.84
N ALA A 11 27.85 22.31 20.97
CA ALA A 11 28.46 23.04 19.84
C ALA A 11 29.09 22.11 18.80
N ASP A 12 29.40 20.87 19.19
CA ASP A 12 29.96 19.79 18.39
C ASP A 12 28.88 18.83 17.84
N ALA A 13 27.60 19.18 17.95
CA ALA A 13 26.52 18.35 17.41
C ALA A 13 26.73 18.09 15.91
N PRO A 14 26.60 16.85 15.41
CA PRO A 14 26.80 16.53 14.01
C PRO A 14 25.82 17.31 13.13
N THR A 15 26.31 18.00 12.09
CA THR A 15 25.46 18.80 11.18
C THR A 15 25.58 18.38 9.71
N ALA A 16 26.39 17.36 9.42
CA ALA A 16 26.64 16.88 8.05
C ALA A 16 25.36 16.40 7.33
N PHE A 17 24.37 15.89 8.07
CA PHE A 17 23.08 15.44 7.53
C PHE A 17 22.10 16.60 7.22
N VAL A 18 22.43 17.84 7.60
CA VAL A 18 21.56 19.00 7.38
C VAL A 18 21.68 19.47 5.92
N LYS A 19 20.61 19.26 5.14
CA LYS A 19 20.57 19.68 3.73
C LYS A 19 20.68 21.20 3.61
N PRO A 20 21.32 21.75 2.54
CA PRO A 20 21.56 23.19 2.40
C PRO A 20 20.33 24.07 2.62
N ARG A 21 19.16 23.66 2.13
CA ARG A 21 17.89 24.39 2.28
C ARG A 21 17.42 24.56 3.73
N TRP A 22 17.84 23.69 4.64
CA TRP A 22 17.44 23.71 6.06
C TRP A 22 18.49 24.33 6.98
N LYS A 23 19.72 24.52 6.48
CA LYS A 23 20.82 25.13 7.26
C LYS A 23 20.43 26.47 7.90
N PRO A 24 19.71 27.41 7.23
CA PRO A 24 19.33 28.68 7.86
C PRO A 24 18.37 28.55 9.04
N LEU A 25 17.58 27.47 9.09
CA LEU A 25 16.61 27.20 10.16
C LEU A 25 17.25 26.43 11.33
N VAL A 26 18.12 25.47 11.00
CA VAL A 26 18.78 24.60 11.99
C VAL A 26 19.99 25.29 12.62
N MET A 27 20.68 26.14 11.87
CA MET A 27 21.92 26.82 12.28
C MET A 27 21.84 28.32 11.96
N PRO A 28 20.96 29.09 12.64
CA PRO A 28 21.02 30.54 12.60
C PRO A 28 22.32 31.08 13.22
N ASP A 29 22.59 32.38 13.05
CA ASP A 29 23.81 33.04 13.57
C ASP A 29 23.97 32.93 15.11
N SER A 30 22.89 32.64 15.82
CA SER A 30 22.86 32.43 17.27
C SER A 30 23.28 31.02 17.73
N GLY A 31 23.63 30.13 16.80
CA GLY A 31 24.01 28.75 17.05
C GLY A 31 22.94 27.75 16.60
N ILE A 32 23.05 26.49 17.01
CA ILE A 32 22.12 25.43 16.61
C ILE A 32 20.77 25.62 17.31
N ASP A 33 19.70 25.77 16.54
CA ASP A 33 18.33 25.73 17.09
C ASP A 33 17.95 24.28 17.37
N ARG A 34 17.79 23.96 18.66
CA ARG A 34 17.47 22.61 19.14
C ARG A 34 16.21 22.04 18.50
N ARG A 35 15.14 22.83 18.35
CA ARG A 35 13.84 22.32 17.87
C ARG A 35 13.92 21.97 16.39
N TYR A 36 14.54 22.84 15.59
CA TYR A 36 14.74 22.56 14.17
C TYR A 36 15.75 21.44 13.95
N TYR A 37 16.80 21.36 14.78
CA TYR A 37 17.76 20.26 14.74
C TYR A 37 17.09 18.91 15.02
N GLU A 38 16.34 18.78 16.12
CA GLU A 38 15.63 17.55 16.49
C GLU A 38 14.60 17.14 15.42
N LEU A 39 13.80 18.11 14.94
CA LEU A 39 12.82 17.87 13.88
C LEU A 39 13.50 17.37 12.60
N TRP A 40 14.61 17.98 12.20
CA TRP A 40 15.33 17.60 10.99
C TRP A 40 16.05 16.26 11.15
N ALA A 41 16.63 15.98 12.32
CA ALA A 41 17.25 14.70 12.63
C ALA A 41 16.23 13.55 12.53
N LEU A 42 15.03 13.73 13.09
CA LEU A 42 13.94 12.75 12.98
C LEU A 42 13.43 12.61 11.54
N ALA A 43 13.37 13.71 10.78
CA ALA A 43 12.96 13.69 9.38
C ALA A 43 13.96 12.93 8.50
N GLU A 44 15.26 13.15 8.68
CA GLU A 44 16.30 12.43 7.93
C GLU A 44 16.43 10.98 8.39
N LEU A 45 16.27 10.67 9.69
CA LEU A 45 16.18 9.27 10.16
C LEU A 45 15.01 8.54 9.50
N LYS A 46 13.83 9.17 9.46
CA LYS A 46 12.66 8.61 8.75
C LYS A 46 12.97 8.36 7.27
N ASN A 47 13.67 9.29 6.60
CA ASN A 47 14.03 9.14 5.20
C ASN A 47 15.03 8.00 5.00
N ALA A 48 16.05 7.90 5.86
CA ALA A 48 17.08 6.86 5.82
C ALA A 48 16.51 5.46 6.08
N LEU A 49 15.58 5.32 7.05
CA LEU A 49 14.83 4.09 7.26
C LEU A 49 13.98 3.71 6.05
N ARG A 50 13.44 4.70 5.34
CA ARG A 50 12.60 4.47 4.14
C ARG A 50 13.44 4.13 2.90
N SER A 51 14.64 4.66 2.76
CA SER A 51 15.57 4.30 1.67
C SER A 51 16.31 2.99 1.91
N GLY A 52 16.37 2.52 3.16
CA GLY A 52 17.16 1.35 3.55
C GLY A 52 18.61 1.68 3.91
N ASP A 53 18.98 2.97 3.97
CA ASP A 53 20.32 3.41 4.41
C ASP A 53 20.53 3.15 5.90
N ILE A 54 19.44 3.15 6.68
CA ILE A 54 19.41 2.75 8.08
C ILE A 54 18.38 1.63 8.23
N TRP A 55 18.69 0.67 9.09
CA TRP A 55 17.90 -0.50 9.39
C TRP A 55 17.85 -0.71 10.90
N VAL A 56 16.86 -1.47 11.34
CA VAL A 56 16.63 -1.76 12.75
C VAL A 56 16.71 -3.26 12.93
N GLN A 57 17.69 -3.70 13.72
CA GLN A 57 17.87 -5.11 14.05
C GLN A 57 16.57 -5.70 14.63
N GLY A 58 16.10 -6.80 14.04
CA GLY A 58 14.85 -7.47 14.42
C GLY A 58 13.57 -6.85 13.84
N SER A 59 13.66 -5.72 13.14
CA SER A 59 12.51 -5.14 12.43
C SER A 59 12.23 -5.91 11.14
N ARG A 60 10.96 -6.27 10.93
CA ARG A 60 10.49 -6.81 9.64
C ARG A 60 10.31 -5.70 8.59
N GLN A 61 9.93 -4.50 9.02
CA GLN A 61 9.62 -3.38 8.12
C GLN A 61 10.89 -2.62 7.68
N PHE A 62 11.84 -2.45 8.59
CA PHE A 62 13.11 -1.74 8.37
C PHE A 62 14.28 -2.71 8.52
N ARG A 63 14.21 -3.83 7.80
CA ARG A 63 15.24 -4.87 7.80
C ARG A 63 16.47 -4.39 7.01
N ASP A 64 17.62 -4.98 7.31
CA ASP A 64 18.81 -4.83 6.47
C ASP A 64 18.47 -5.13 5.01
N PHE A 65 18.94 -4.32 4.08
CA PHE A 65 18.77 -4.58 2.66
C PHE A 65 19.55 -5.84 2.25
N ASP A 66 20.73 -6.03 2.82
CA ASP A 66 21.62 -7.14 2.48
C ASP A 66 21.06 -8.49 2.95
N ASP A 67 20.19 -8.51 3.98
CA ASP A 67 19.45 -9.70 4.43
C ASP A 67 18.49 -10.24 3.34
N TYR A 68 18.08 -9.43 2.37
CA TYR A 68 17.26 -9.87 1.24
C TYR A 68 18.09 -10.44 0.09
N LEU A 69 19.40 -10.19 0.10
CA LEU A 69 20.31 -10.66 -0.94
C LEU A 69 20.90 -12.02 -0.56
N LEU A 70 21.37 -12.75 -1.58
CA LEU A 70 22.18 -13.92 -1.32
C LEU A 70 23.52 -13.47 -0.70
N PRO A 71 23.96 -14.04 0.44
CA PRO A 71 25.25 -13.69 1.04
C PRO A 71 26.39 -13.84 0.02
N ALA A 72 27.33 -12.91 0.03
CA ALA A 72 28.41 -12.87 -0.95
C ALA A 72 29.22 -14.19 -0.99
N GLU A 73 29.47 -14.80 0.17
CA GLU A 73 30.16 -16.09 0.28
C GLU A 73 29.39 -17.22 -0.41
N ASN A 74 28.07 -17.27 -0.20
CA ASN A 74 27.20 -18.25 -0.85
C ASN A 74 27.18 -18.02 -2.37
N PHE A 75 27.10 -16.77 -2.81
CA PHE A 75 27.15 -16.43 -4.23
C PHE A 75 28.47 -16.88 -4.88
N GLN A 76 29.61 -16.64 -4.22
CA GLN A 76 30.91 -17.09 -4.70
C GLN A 76 31.00 -18.62 -4.78
N ALA A 77 30.47 -19.35 -3.80
CA ALA A 77 30.42 -20.81 -3.84
C ALA A 77 29.58 -21.34 -5.01
N ILE A 78 28.42 -20.73 -5.30
CA ILE A 78 27.57 -21.10 -6.44
C ILE A 78 28.29 -20.80 -7.77
N MET A 79 28.96 -19.65 -7.86
CA MET A 79 29.75 -19.27 -9.05
C MET A 79 30.90 -20.24 -9.32
N GLN A 80 31.64 -20.65 -8.28
CA GLN A 80 32.73 -21.63 -8.40
C GLN A 80 32.23 -23.02 -8.80
N GLY A 81 31.02 -23.39 -8.37
CA GLY A 81 30.37 -24.63 -8.81
C GLY A 81 29.90 -24.62 -10.27
N ASN A 82 29.91 -23.45 -10.94
CA ASN A 82 29.36 -23.25 -12.28
C ASN A 82 27.86 -23.63 -12.39
N VAL A 83 27.13 -23.51 -11.28
CA VAL A 83 25.71 -23.87 -11.15
C VAL A 83 24.91 -22.64 -10.74
N LEU A 84 25.05 -21.52 -11.46
CA LEU A 84 24.09 -20.43 -11.27
C LEU A 84 22.74 -20.92 -11.85
N PRO A 85 21.70 -21.15 -11.03
CA PRO A 85 20.44 -21.72 -11.50
C PRO A 85 19.56 -20.65 -12.15
N LEU A 86 20.17 -19.83 -13.02
CA LEU A 86 19.47 -18.79 -13.75
C LEU A 86 19.07 -19.33 -15.12
N PRO A 87 17.79 -19.24 -15.51
CA PRO A 87 17.34 -19.61 -16.85
C PRO A 87 17.71 -18.54 -17.90
N ILE A 88 18.81 -17.81 -17.68
CA ILE A 88 19.30 -16.72 -18.52
C ILE A 88 20.81 -16.81 -18.70
N ILE A 89 21.31 -16.11 -19.73
CA ILE A 89 22.74 -15.98 -19.99
C ILE A 89 23.39 -15.17 -18.87
N ALA A 90 24.46 -15.71 -18.28
CA ALA A 90 25.20 -15.07 -17.19
C ALA A 90 26.15 -13.95 -17.66
N ASP A 91 26.50 -13.93 -18.94
CA ASP A 91 27.26 -12.83 -19.56
C ASP A 91 26.35 -11.60 -19.70
N CYS A 92 26.69 -10.54 -18.98
CA CYS A 92 25.89 -9.32 -18.90
C CYS A 92 25.75 -8.62 -20.27
N ASP A 93 26.85 -8.44 -20.98
CA ASP A 93 26.86 -7.71 -22.25
C ASP A 93 26.05 -8.47 -23.32
N ARG A 94 26.23 -9.79 -23.37
CA ARG A 94 25.46 -10.66 -24.25
C ARG A 94 23.98 -10.66 -23.89
N TYR A 95 23.65 -10.79 -22.60
CA TYR A 95 22.26 -10.76 -22.14
C TYR A 95 21.59 -9.43 -22.52
N LEU A 96 22.24 -8.29 -22.27
CA LEU A 96 21.71 -6.98 -22.61
C LEU A 96 21.55 -6.80 -24.12
N SER A 97 22.50 -7.28 -24.92
CA SER A 97 22.42 -7.27 -26.38
C SER A 97 21.21 -8.07 -26.88
N GLU A 98 21.05 -9.32 -26.43
CA GLU A 98 19.93 -10.18 -26.82
C GLU A 98 18.57 -9.60 -26.39
N ARG A 99 18.48 -9.01 -25.19
CA ARG A 99 17.24 -8.36 -24.71
C ARG A 99 16.91 -7.10 -25.49
N ARG A 100 17.91 -6.30 -25.86
CA ARG A 100 17.72 -5.10 -26.70
C ARG A 100 17.23 -5.49 -28.09
N GLN A 101 17.86 -6.47 -28.71
CA GLN A 101 17.46 -6.97 -30.02
C GLN A 101 16.02 -7.52 -29.99
N LEU A 102 15.68 -8.32 -28.97
CA LEU A 102 14.32 -8.82 -28.80
C LEU A 102 13.32 -7.68 -28.60
N LEU A 103 13.66 -6.67 -27.79
CA LEU A 103 12.81 -5.49 -27.58
C LEU A 103 12.57 -4.75 -28.90
N GLU A 104 13.60 -4.48 -29.68
CA GLU A 104 13.49 -3.81 -30.99
C GLU A 104 12.60 -4.61 -31.96
N GLN A 105 12.80 -5.93 -32.03
CA GLN A 105 11.95 -6.81 -32.84
C GLN A 105 10.48 -6.79 -32.41
N ARG A 106 10.22 -6.81 -31.10
CA ARG A 106 8.86 -6.76 -30.54
C ARG A 106 8.21 -5.40 -30.77
N LEU A 107 8.94 -4.30 -30.58
CA LEU A 107 8.46 -2.94 -30.88
C LEU A 107 8.13 -2.78 -32.36
N SER A 108 8.98 -3.27 -33.26
CA SER A 108 8.69 -3.28 -34.70
C SER A 108 7.41 -4.06 -35.02
N THR A 109 7.24 -5.22 -34.40
CA THR A 109 6.04 -6.04 -34.58
C THR A 109 4.78 -5.34 -34.05
N VAL A 110 4.85 -4.77 -32.84
CA VAL A 110 3.74 -4.02 -32.23
C VAL A 110 3.38 -2.81 -33.07
N ASN A 111 4.35 -2.03 -33.55
CA ASN A 111 4.10 -0.85 -34.39
C ASN A 111 3.38 -1.22 -35.69
N ARG A 112 3.78 -2.32 -36.34
CA ARG A 112 3.12 -2.83 -37.55
C ARG A 112 1.69 -3.27 -37.26
N LEU A 113 1.48 -4.10 -36.24
CA LEU A 113 0.15 -4.56 -35.85
C LEU A 113 -0.75 -3.40 -35.40
N ALA A 114 -0.20 -2.39 -34.72
CA ALA A 114 -0.95 -1.22 -34.32
C ALA A 114 -1.43 -0.39 -35.51
N ALA A 115 -0.58 -0.19 -36.52
CA ALA A 115 -0.94 0.53 -37.74
C ALA A 115 -2.08 -0.17 -38.51
N ASP A 116 -2.11 -1.51 -38.48
CA ASP A 116 -3.11 -2.33 -39.15
C ASP A 116 -4.33 -2.64 -38.27
N ASN A 117 -4.44 -2.07 -37.05
CA ASN A 117 -5.43 -2.44 -36.03
C ASN A 117 -5.50 -3.96 -35.74
N GLY A 118 -4.38 -4.66 -35.89
CA GLY A 118 -4.24 -6.11 -35.71
C GLY A 118 -3.57 -6.51 -34.39
N LEU A 119 -3.47 -5.63 -33.40
CA LEU A 119 -2.98 -6.00 -32.08
C LEU A 119 -3.97 -6.97 -31.39
N PRO A 120 -3.50 -8.09 -30.82
CA PRO A 120 -4.35 -8.97 -30.05
C PRO A 120 -4.75 -8.28 -28.74
N ASP A 121 -6.05 -8.30 -28.43
CA ASP A 121 -6.61 -7.78 -27.17
C ASP A 121 -6.19 -6.34 -26.84
N ALA A 122 -5.85 -5.54 -27.85
CA ALA A 122 -5.46 -4.15 -27.66
C ALA A 122 -5.71 -3.30 -28.92
N ILE A 123 -5.98 -2.03 -28.71
CA ILE A 123 -6.13 -1.03 -29.79
C ILE A 123 -5.42 0.24 -29.34
N ILE A 124 -4.71 0.90 -30.26
CA ILE A 124 -4.14 2.23 -30.03
C ILE A 124 -5.10 3.26 -30.62
N THR A 125 -5.70 4.08 -29.77
CA THR A 125 -6.58 5.19 -30.15
C THR A 125 -5.89 6.53 -29.92
N GLU A 126 -6.51 7.64 -30.32
CA GLU A 126 -6.01 9.00 -30.02
C GLU A 126 -5.87 9.25 -28.52
N SER A 127 -6.67 8.57 -27.69
CA SER A 127 -6.59 8.58 -26.23
C SER A 127 -5.51 7.65 -25.64
N GLY A 128 -4.81 6.87 -26.46
CA GLY A 128 -3.73 5.97 -26.05
C GLY A 128 -4.05 4.49 -26.20
N LEU A 129 -3.32 3.64 -25.48
CA LEU A 129 -3.50 2.19 -25.50
C LEU A 129 -4.74 1.79 -24.70
N LYS A 130 -5.69 1.12 -25.37
CA LYS A 130 -6.82 0.43 -24.74
C LYS A 130 -6.58 -1.08 -24.84
N MET A 131 -6.52 -1.76 -23.70
CA MET A 131 -6.48 -3.22 -23.65
C MET A 131 -7.90 -3.77 -23.48
N THR A 132 -8.22 -4.85 -24.17
CA THR A 132 -9.42 -5.63 -23.94
C THR A 132 -9.27 -6.31 -22.58
N PRO A 133 -10.28 -6.21 -21.68
CA PRO A 133 -10.27 -6.95 -20.42
C PRO A 133 -10.14 -8.44 -20.70
N LEU A 134 -9.34 -9.15 -19.89
CA LEU A 134 -9.28 -10.60 -19.96
C LEU A 134 -10.65 -11.18 -19.59
N ASP A 135 -11.12 -12.14 -20.39
CA ASP A 135 -12.27 -12.94 -20.00
C ASP A 135 -11.92 -13.78 -18.77
N ALA A 136 -12.85 -13.84 -17.82
CA ALA A 136 -12.68 -14.65 -16.63
C ALA A 136 -12.62 -16.13 -17.01
N ALA A 137 -11.45 -16.76 -16.88
CA ALA A 137 -11.26 -18.18 -17.15
C ALA A 137 -11.71 -19.06 -15.96
N VAL A 138 -12.94 -18.85 -15.48
CA VAL A 138 -13.52 -19.63 -14.37
C VAL A 138 -14.05 -20.96 -14.93
N PRO A 139 -13.59 -22.12 -14.44
CA PRO A 139 -14.14 -23.41 -14.87
C PRO A 139 -15.66 -23.49 -14.61
N GLU A 140 -16.43 -24.09 -15.51
CA GLU A 140 -17.90 -24.20 -15.38
C GLU A 140 -18.32 -24.83 -14.04
N ALA A 141 -17.59 -25.85 -13.57
CA ALA A 141 -17.84 -26.50 -12.28
C ALA A 141 -17.66 -25.53 -11.09
N ALA A 142 -16.70 -24.59 -11.18
CA ALA A 142 -16.50 -23.57 -10.15
C ALA A 142 -17.62 -22.52 -10.20
N GLN A 143 -18.06 -22.13 -11.41
CA GLN A 143 -19.20 -21.22 -11.56
C GLN A 143 -20.49 -21.81 -10.98
N ALA A 144 -20.78 -23.08 -11.26
CA ALA A 144 -21.94 -23.77 -10.69
C ALA A 144 -21.90 -23.80 -9.14
N LEU A 145 -20.71 -23.95 -8.55
CA LEU A 145 -20.54 -23.89 -7.10
C LEU A 145 -20.75 -22.47 -6.54
N ILE A 146 -20.24 -21.44 -7.22
CA ILE A 146 -20.45 -20.04 -6.86
C ILE A 146 -21.94 -19.72 -6.84
N ASP A 147 -22.67 -20.11 -7.88
CA ASP A 147 -24.10 -19.84 -8.01
C ASP A 147 -24.89 -20.54 -6.89
N HIS A 148 -24.59 -21.82 -6.64
CA HIS A 148 -25.25 -22.59 -5.58
C HIS A 148 -24.98 -22.00 -4.19
N THR A 149 -23.74 -21.60 -3.91
CA THR A 149 -23.36 -21.00 -2.62
C THR A 149 -23.97 -19.62 -2.45
N SER A 150 -24.04 -18.82 -3.52
CA SER A 150 -24.59 -17.46 -3.49
C SER A 150 -26.08 -17.44 -3.14
N VAL A 151 -26.85 -18.46 -3.56
CA VAL A 151 -28.28 -18.59 -3.22
C VAL A 151 -28.49 -18.90 -1.73
N MET A 152 -27.50 -19.49 -1.05
CA MET A 152 -27.58 -19.77 0.39
C MET A 152 -27.31 -18.53 1.26
N LEU A 153 -26.69 -17.48 0.69
CA LEU A 153 -26.33 -16.28 1.44
C LEU A 153 -27.48 -15.27 1.49
N PRO A 154 -27.83 -14.76 2.69
CA PRO A 154 -28.87 -13.74 2.81
C PRO A 154 -28.43 -12.41 2.21
N ARG A 155 -29.38 -11.65 1.68
CA ARG A 155 -29.16 -10.25 1.28
C ARG A 155 -29.21 -9.35 2.51
N VAL A 156 -28.05 -8.99 3.04
CA VAL A 156 -27.91 -8.11 4.21
C VAL A 156 -27.36 -6.74 3.81
N LYS A 157 -27.68 -5.70 4.60
CA LYS A 157 -27.04 -4.40 4.40
C LYS A 157 -25.58 -4.49 4.80
N ILE A 158 -24.69 -3.88 4.01
CA ILE A 158 -23.25 -3.89 4.31
C ILE A 158 -22.94 -3.35 5.72
N THR A 159 -23.69 -2.36 6.21
CA THR A 159 -23.52 -1.82 7.56
C THR A 159 -23.93 -2.81 8.66
N GLU A 160 -24.93 -3.66 8.41
CA GLU A 160 -25.32 -4.73 9.34
C GLU A 160 -24.24 -5.83 9.37
N LEU A 161 -23.69 -6.20 8.22
CA LEU A 161 -22.56 -7.12 8.14
C LEU A 161 -21.34 -6.59 8.89
N LEU A 162 -21.00 -5.31 8.69
CA LEU A 162 -19.89 -4.67 9.40
C LEU A 162 -20.13 -4.60 10.92
N MET A 163 -21.38 -4.39 11.35
CA MET A 163 -21.75 -4.42 12.77
C MET A 163 -21.55 -5.82 13.37
N GLU A 164 -21.94 -6.86 12.64
CA GLU A 164 -21.79 -8.25 13.06
C GLU A 164 -20.31 -8.66 13.16
N VAL A 165 -19.51 -8.36 12.14
CA VAL A 165 -18.04 -8.55 12.17
C VAL A 165 -17.41 -7.73 13.31
N GLY A 166 -17.94 -6.53 13.55
CA GLY A 166 -17.55 -5.68 14.69
C GLY A 166 -17.86 -6.33 16.03
N ALA A 167 -18.95 -7.08 16.15
CA ALA A 167 -19.28 -7.82 17.37
C ALA A 167 -18.38 -9.04 17.57
N TRP A 168 -18.00 -9.75 16.50
CA TRP A 168 -17.11 -10.91 16.59
C TRP A 168 -15.68 -10.55 16.97
N THR A 169 -15.13 -9.50 16.36
CA THR A 169 -13.69 -9.16 16.48
C THR A 169 -13.45 -8.01 17.46
N GLY A 170 -14.48 -7.21 17.74
CA GLY A 170 -14.37 -6.03 18.57
C GLY A 170 -13.51 -4.91 17.96
N PHE A 171 -13.21 -4.95 16.66
CA PHE A 171 -12.29 -4.00 16.01
C PHE A 171 -12.70 -2.53 16.18
N THR A 172 -14.01 -2.27 16.33
CA THR A 172 -14.55 -0.91 16.47
C THR A 172 -14.04 -0.19 17.73
N ARG A 173 -13.50 -0.91 18.71
CA ARG A 173 -12.95 -0.33 19.96
C ARG A 173 -11.76 0.60 19.74
N HIS A 174 -11.05 0.44 18.62
CA HIS A 174 -9.87 1.22 18.28
C HIS A 174 -10.19 2.62 17.74
N PHE A 175 -11.46 2.86 17.35
CA PHE A 175 -11.93 4.17 16.92
C PHE A 175 -12.36 5.02 18.12
N THR A 176 -11.38 5.48 18.88
CA THR A 176 -11.57 6.29 20.08
C THR A 176 -11.50 7.79 19.82
N HIS A 177 -12.28 8.55 20.57
CA HIS A 177 -12.32 10.00 20.53
C HIS A 177 -10.96 10.59 20.93
N LEU A 178 -10.40 11.45 20.08
CA LEU A 178 -9.03 12.00 20.19
C LEU A 178 -8.71 12.60 21.56
N LYS A 179 -9.67 13.29 22.18
CA LYS A 179 -9.46 13.99 23.47
C LYS A 179 -9.76 13.14 24.70
N THR A 180 -10.74 12.24 24.62
CA THR A 180 -11.31 11.57 25.81
C THR A 180 -10.97 10.09 25.87
N GLY A 181 -10.53 9.49 24.75
CA GLY A 181 -10.29 8.06 24.64
C GLY A 181 -11.57 7.21 24.59
N GLU A 182 -12.75 7.83 24.65
CA GLU A 182 -14.03 7.11 24.62
C GLU A 182 -14.31 6.52 23.22
N THR A 183 -14.95 5.37 23.15
CA THR A 183 -15.40 4.77 21.88
C THR A 183 -16.56 5.57 21.29
N ALA A 184 -16.70 5.53 19.96
CA ALA A 184 -17.87 6.11 19.28
C ALA A 184 -19.19 5.53 19.83
N LYS A 185 -20.09 6.41 20.29
CA LYS A 185 -21.40 6.01 20.83
C LYS A 185 -22.32 5.41 19.76
N ASP A 186 -22.28 5.98 18.56
CA ASP A 186 -23.04 5.52 17.40
C ASP A 186 -22.12 4.71 16.48
N LYS A 187 -22.15 3.39 16.64
CA LYS A 187 -21.35 2.46 15.83
C LYS A 187 -21.80 2.40 14.38
N THR A 188 -23.10 2.57 14.12
CA THR A 188 -23.62 2.58 12.75
C THR A 188 -23.09 3.77 11.98
N LEU A 189 -23.08 4.95 12.60
CA LEU A 189 -22.50 6.15 12.02
C LEU A 189 -20.99 6.01 11.82
N LEU A 190 -20.27 5.37 12.76
CA LEU A 190 -18.86 5.03 12.62
C LEU A 190 -18.57 4.15 11.41
N LEU A 191 -19.28 3.04 11.28
CA LEU A 191 -19.08 2.12 10.17
C LEU A 191 -19.50 2.74 8.84
N THR A 192 -20.48 3.66 8.83
CA THR A 192 -20.84 4.44 7.64
C THR A 192 -19.70 5.37 7.22
N THR A 193 -19.04 6.05 8.17
CA THR A 193 -17.86 6.88 7.88
C THR A 193 -16.69 6.03 7.37
N VAL A 194 -16.39 4.91 8.03
CA VAL A 194 -15.34 3.98 7.61
C VAL A 194 -15.61 3.42 6.21
N LEU A 195 -16.87 3.05 5.93
CA LEU A 195 -17.27 2.58 4.61
C LEU A 195 -17.05 3.66 3.55
N ALA A 196 -17.39 4.92 3.83
CA ALA A 196 -17.21 6.03 2.89
C ALA A 196 -15.76 6.22 2.46
N ASP A 197 -14.83 6.04 3.41
CA ASP A 197 -13.39 6.05 3.13
C ASP A 197 -12.98 4.79 2.34
N ALA A 198 -13.43 3.61 2.76
CA ALA A 198 -13.04 2.34 2.16
C ALA A 198 -13.42 2.19 0.67
N ILE A 199 -14.59 2.70 0.27
CA ILE A 199 -15.05 2.63 -1.14
C ILE A 199 -14.71 3.89 -1.95
N ASN A 200 -13.92 4.81 -1.39
CA ASN A 200 -13.58 6.11 -2.01
C ASN A 200 -14.80 6.93 -2.45
N LEU A 201 -15.95 6.77 -1.78
CA LEU A 201 -17.17 7.51 -2.11
C LEU A 201 -17.13 8.94 -1.55
N GLY A 202 -16.45 9.10 -0.41
CA GLY A 202 -16.37 10.35 0.33
C GLY A 202 -17.64 10.69 1.12
N LEU A 203 -17.49 11.54 2.14
CA LEU A 203 -18.54 11.79 3.13
C LEU A 203 -19.78 12.49 2.55
N THR A 204 -19.61 13.36 1.54
CA THR A 204 -20.72 14.11 0.94
C THR A 204 -21.69 13.18 0.21
N LYS A 205 -21.16 12.32 -0.66
CA LYS A 205 -21.97 11.36 -1.41
C LYS A 205 -22.52 10.27 -0.48
N MET A 206 -21.75 9.85 0.52
CA MET A 206 -22.25 8.92 1.54
C MET A 206 -23.45 9.50 2.30
N ALA A 207 -23.40 10.77 2.71
CA ALA A 207 -24.53 11.42 3.38
C ALA A 207 -25.79 11.49 2.50
N GLN A 208 -25.64 11.65 1.18
CA GLN A 208 -26.76 11.62 0.23
C GLN A 208 -27.33 10.21 0.05
N ALA A 209 -26.47 9.18 0.10
CA ALA A 209 -26.86 7.79 -0.09
C ALA A 209 -27.48 7.14 1.17
N CYS A 210 -27.23 7.69 2.36
CA CYS A 210 -27.68 7.15 3.64
C CYS A 210 -28.74 8.04 4.31
N PRO A 211 -30.04 7.67 4.24
CA PRO A 211 -31.10 8.37 4.94
C PRO A 211 -30.81 8.51 6.45
N GLY A 212 -31.01 9.71 7.01
CA GLY A 212 -30.79 10.00 8.44
C GLY A 212 -29.35 10.39 8.82
N THR A 213 -28.42 10.32 7.88
CA THR A 213 -27.02 10.74 8.05
C THR A 213 -26.78 12.11 7.40
N THR A 214 -25.94 12.95 8.00
CA THR A 214 -25.55 14.24 7.42
C THR A 214 -24.03 14.31 7.28
N TYR A 215 -23.56 15.11 6.32
CA TYR A 215 -22.12 15.35 6.14
C TYR A 215 -21.46 15.83 7.45
N ALA A 216 -22.12 16.74 8.18
CA ALA A 216 -21.62 17.26 9.44
C ALA A 216 -21.40 16.16 10.49
N LYS A 217 -22.33 15.20 10.60
CA LYS A 217 -22.19 14.06 11.51
C LYS A 217 -21.02 13.16 11.13
N LEU A 218 -20.90 12.83 9.84
CA LEU A 218 -19.80 12.00 9.33
C LEU A 218 -18.44 12.67 9.49
N SER A 219 -18.34 13.95 9.13
CA SER A 219 -17.10 14.73 9.20
C SER A 219 -16.64 14.90 10.64
N TRP A 220 -17.57 15.19 11.57
CA TRP A 220 -17.24 15.24 12.98
C TRP A 220 -16.70 13.90 13.47
N LEU A 221 -17.36 12.80 13.12
CA LEU A 221 -16.93 11.49 13.58
C LEU A 221 -15.56 11.10 13.00
N GLN A 222 -15.32 11.37 11.72
CA GLN A 222 -14.01 11.16 11.08
C GLN A 222 -12.92 11.95 11.81
N ALA A 223 -13.13 13.25 12.01
CA ALA A 223 -12.14 14.13 12.62
C ALA A 223 -11.77 13.73 14.05
N TRP A 224 -12.73 13.20 14.83
CA TRP A 224 -12.51 12.89 16.24
C TRP A 224 -12.14 11.42 16.52
N HIS A 225 -12.56 10.47 15.68
CA HIS A 225 -12.42 9.02 15.98
C HIS A 225 -11.55 8.25 14.99
N ILE A 226 -11.34 8.77 13.76
CA ILE A 226 -10.67 8.05 12.68
C ILE A 226 -9.28 8.63 12.44
N ARG A 227 -8.28 7.76 12.42
CA ARG A 227 -6.86 8.05 12.19
C ARG A 227 -6.22 6.83 11.53
N ASP A 228 -5.06 7.00 10.89
CA ASP A 228 -4.28 5.89 10.33
C ASP A 228 -3.94 4.83 11.38
N GLU A 229 -3.63 5.25 12.60
CA GLU A 229 -3.40 4.34 13.74
C GLU A 229 -4.65 3.53 14.09
N SER A 230 -5.83 4.18 14.14
CA SER A 230 -7.09 3.49 14.41
C SER A 230 -7.38 2.42 13.34
N TYR A 231 -7.13 2.74 12.07
CA TYR A 231 -7.25 1.78 10.98
C TYR A 231 -6.26 0.62 11.08
N SER A 232 -5.00 0.92 11.41
CA SER A 232 -3.95 -0.10 11.55
C SER A 232 -4.27 -1.08 12.67
N GLN A 233 -4.71 -0.58 13.83
CA GLN A 233 -5.12 -1.41 14.97
C GLN A 233 -6.39 -2.20 14.66
N ALA A 234 -7.41 -1.58 14.06
CA ALA A 234 -8.62 -2.27 13.62
C ALA A 234 -8.33 -3.40 12.62
N LEU A 235 -7.47 -3.14 11.64
CA LEU A 235 -7.05 -4.14 10.65
C LEU A 235 -6.32 -5.30 11.33
N ALA A 236 -5.43 -5.03 12.31
CA ALA A 236 -4.75 -6.08 13.04
C ALA A 236 -5.72 -7.03 13.76
N GLU A 237 -6.80 -6.50 14.38
CA GLU A 237 -7.84 -7.35 14.99
C GLU A 237 -8.55 -8.24 13.95
N LEU A 238 -8.88 -7.68 12.79
CA LEU A 238 -9.54 -8.42 11.72
C LEU A 238 -8.63 -9.52 11.16
N VAL A 239 -7.37 -9.21 10.91
CA VAL A 239 -6.36 -10.16 10.41
C VAL A 239 -6.13 -11.27 11.44
N ASN A 240 -6.02 -10.95 12.73
CA ASN A 240 -5.86 -11.95 13.78
C ASN A 240 -7.08 -12.88 13.88
N ALA A 241 -8.30 -12.32 13.78
CA ALA A 241 -9.52 -13.12 13.77
C ALA A 241 -9.62 -14.05 12.56
N GLN A 242 -9.23 -13.56 11.37
CA GLN A 242 -9.14 -14.38 10.16
C GLN A 242 -8.11 -15.50 10.32
N PHE A 243 -6.93 -15.20 10.86
CA PHE A 243 -5.86 -16.18 11.06
C PHE A 243 -6.25 -17.28 12.06
N ALA A 244 -7.04 -16.94 13.08
CA ALA A 244 -7.56 -17.92 14.04
C ALA A 244 -8.68 -18.82 13.47
N HIS A 245 -9.28 -18.45 12.33
CA HIS A 245 -10.37 -19.22 11.75
C HIS A 245 -9.85 -20.54 11.15
N PRO A 246 -10.46 -21.71 11.44
CA PRO A 246 -9.96 -23.01 10.95
C PRO A 246 -9.82 -23.09 9.44
N PHE A 247 -10.69 -22.39 8.71
CA PHE A 247 -10.64 -22.33 7.26
C PHE A 247 -9.35 -21.70 6.72
N ALA A 248 -8.74 -20.76 7.44
CA ALA A 248 -7.49 -20.12 7.01
C ALA A 248 -6.34 -21.11 6.84
N ALA A 249 -6.35 -22.23 7.59
CA ALA A 249 -5.31 -23.26 7.51
C ALA A 249 -5.22 -23.96 6.14
N HIS A 250 -6.28 -23.95 5.33
CA HIS A 250 -6.20 -24.51 3.97
C HIS A 250 -5.48 -23.58 2.98
N TRP A 251 -5.23 -22.31 3.34
CA TRP A 251 -4.52 -21.33 2.51
C TRP A 251 -3.01 -21.32 2.80
N GLY A 252 -2.54 -22.16 3.74
CA GLY A 252 -1.15 -22.30 4.12
C GLY A 252 -0.87 -21.85 5.56
N ASP A 253 0.41 -21.85 5.93
CA ASP A 253 0.90 -21.47 7.26
C ASP A 253 1.18 -19.95 7.40
N GLY A 254 0.83 -19.17 6.37
CA GLY A 254 1.07 -17.73 6.33
C GLY A 254 2.51 -17.31 6.02
N THR A 255 3.38 -18.25 5.64
CA THR A 255 4.78 -17.94 5.26
C THR A 255 4.93 -17.52 3.79
N THR A 256 3.94 -17.81 2.96
CA THR A 256 3.90 -17.45 1.54
C THR A 256 2.71 -16.54 1.25
N SER A 257 2.92 -15.51 0.45
CA SER A 257 1.86 -14.69 -0.11
C SER A 257 1.95 -14.66 -1.63
N SER A 258 0.78 -14.64 -2.29
CA SER A 258 0.70 -14.30 -3.71
C SER A 258 0.39 -12.82 -3.82
N SER A 259 1.40 -12.01 -4.08
CA SER A 259 1.25 -10.58 -4.34
C SER A 259 1.24 -10.35 -5.86
N ASP A 260 0.05 -10.25 -6.45
CA ASP A 260 -0.10 -9.73 -7.80
C ASP A 260 -0.08 -8.20 -7.75
N GLY A 261 0.82 -7.58 -8.51
CA GLY A 261 1.09 -6.16 -8.34
C GLY A 261 2.06 -5.59 -9.36
N GLN A 262 1.81 -5.78 -10.66
CA GLN A 262 2.43 -4.94 -11.68
C GLN A 262 1.41 -3.93 -12.22
N ARG A 263 1.61 -2.65 -11.90
CA ARG A 263 0.83 -1.54 -12.46
C ARG A 263 1.47 -1.09 -13.78
N PHE A 264 0.76 -1.27 -14.88
CA PHE A 264 1.09 -0.67 -16.16
C PHE A 264 0.15 0.51 -16.43
N ARG A 265 0.70 1.67 -16.78
CA ARG A 265 -0.09 2.84 -17.18
C ARG A 265 -0.77 2.53 -18.51
N ALA A 266 -2.10 2.44 -18.53
CA ALA A 266 -2.90 2.34 -19.76
C ALA A 266 -3.55 3.71 -20.07
N GLY A 267 -3.81 4.01 -21.35
CA GLY A 267 -4.31 5.32 -21.80
C GLY A 267 -5.75 5.65 -21.38
N SER A 268 -6.44 4.73 -20.71
CA SER A 268 -7.75 5.00 -20.12
C SER A 268 -7.63 6.08 -19.04
N LYS A 269 -8.60 6.99 -18.94
CA LYS A 269 -8.84 7.74 -17.70
C LYS A 269 -9.81 6.92 -16.86
N ALA A 270 -9.67 6.93 -15.54
CA ALA A 270 -10.73 6.42 -14.68
C ALA A 270 -12.04 7.09 -15.11
N GLU A 271 -13.07 6.29 -15.43
CA GLU A 271 -14.40 6.83 -15.69
C GLU A 271 -14.81 7.76 -14.54
N SER A 272 -15.67 8.71 -14.87
CA SER A 272 -16.16 9.87 -14.10
C SER A 272 -16.70 9.59 -12.66
N THR A 273 -16.46 8.43 -12.06
CA THR A 273 -16.95 8.01 -10.76
C THR A 273 -15.94 8.25 -9.62
N GLY A 274 -15.19 9.35 -9.64
CA GLY A 274 -14.52 9.87 -8.42
C GLY A 274 -13.45 8.98 -7.77
N HIS A 275 -12.98 7.92 -8.44
CA HIS A 275 -11.93 7.06 -7.92
C HIS A 275 -10.55 7.66 -8.19
N VAL A 276 -10.10 8.56 -7.31
CA VAL A 276 -8.68 8.91 -7.19
C VAL A 276 -8.03 7.81 -6.36
N ASN A 277 -7.09 7.07 -6.94
CA ASN A 277 -6.33 6.09 -6.19
C ASN A 277 -5.40 6.84 -5.21
N PRO A 278 -5.43 6.58 -3.89
CA PRO A 278 -4.62 7.33 -2.91
C PRO A 278 -3.11 7.22 -3.13
N LYS A 279 -2.64 6.11 -3.73
CA LYS A 279 -1.22 5.87 -4.04
C LYS A 279 -0.82 6.42 -5.41
N TYR A 280 -1.77 6.53 -6.34
CA TYR A 280 -1.52 6.66 -7.76
C TYR A 280 -2.21 7.84 -8.46
N GLY A 281 -3.06 8.57 -7.73
CA GLY A 281 -3.77 9.75 -8.20
C GLY A 281 -4.98 9.43 -9.09
N ALA A 282 -5.36 10.40 -9.92
CA ALA A 282 -6.45 10.26 -10.89
C ALA A 282 -6.03 9.52 -12.18
N GLU A 283 -4.79 9.03 -12.21
CA GLU A 283 -4.23 8.27 -13.32
C GLU A 283 -4.28 6.76 -12.97
N PRO A 284 -4.76 5.89 -13.86
CA PRO A 284 -4.79 4.44 -13.62
C PRO A 284 -3.41 3.83 -13.49
#